data_AF-A0A229S4S1-F1
#
_entry.id   AF-A0A229S4S1-F1
#
_cell.length_a   1.000
_cell.length_b   1.000
_cell.length_c   1.000
_cell.angle_alpha   90.00
_cell.angle_beta   90.00
_cell.angle_gamma   90.00
#
_symmetry.space_group_name_H-M   'P 1'
#
loop_
_entity.id
_entity.type
_entity.pdbx_description
1 polymer ?
#
loop_
_entity_poly.entity_id
_entity_poly.type
_entity_poly.pdbx_seq_one_letter_code
_entity_poly.pdbx_strand_id
1 'polypeptide(L)'
;MCSRALDTLTDESGVGYVHPAHVNADHDPAPVEAPDGWRGQCDFCLADNPVAVLPANDFRVPHASTHHSRGDWAACGMCAILIETGRWERLVKRAVRKTADVHRVPVNVAMVVITTGLYEALRENICGPLRRLDEKAGTDG
;
A
#
# COMPACT_ATOMS: atom_id res chain seq x y z
N MET A 1 -15.62 13.61 0.90
CA MET A 1 -15.31 12.39 1.69
C MET A 1 -14.40 11.54 0.84
N CYS A 2 -13.30 11.05 1.42
CA CYS A 2 -12.22 10.40 0.68
C CYS A 2 -12.64 8.99 0.24
N SER A 3 -12.44 8.65 -1.03
CA SER A 3 -12.62 7.26 -1.53
C SER A 3 -11.32 6.45 -1.53
N ARG A 4 -10.24 7.03 -1.02
CA ARG A 4 -8.90 6.43 -0.94
C ARG A 4 -8.39 6.46 0.49
N ALA A 5 -7.46 5.55 0.80
CA ALA A 5 -6.79 5.52 2.09
C ALA A 5 -6.03 6.84 2.28
N LEU A 6 -6.11 7.40 3.49
CA LEU A 6 -5.32 8.55 3.89
C LEU A 6 -3.97 8.07 4.39
N ASP A 7 -2.91 8.82 4.07
CA ASP A 7 -1.61 8.61 4.69
C ASP A 7 -1.67 9.08 6.14
N THR A 8 -1.15 8.27 7.05
CA THR A 8 -1.09 8.62 8.47
C THR A 8 0.29 9.17 8.81
N LEU A 9 0.34 10.38 9.33
CA LEU A 9 1.56 11.03 9.81
C LEU A 9 1.53 11.06 11.35
N THR A 10 2.66 10.79 11.98
CA THR A 10 2.79 10.93 13.45
C THR A 10 3.91 11.90 13.78
N ASP A 11 3.60 12.95 14.55
CA ASP A 11 4.54 13.97 15.03
C ASP A 11 4.31 14.29 16.52
N GLU A 12 4.98 15.33 17.04
CA GLU A 12 4.88 15.76 18.45
C GLU A 12 3.47 16.22 18.84
N SER A 13 2.63 16.59 17.87
CA SER A 13 1.24 17.04 18.06
C SER A 13 0.24 15.89 17.99
N GLY A 14 0.67 14.68 17.65
CA GLY A 14 -0.15 13.47 17.61
C GLY A 14 -0.25 12.85 16.21
N VAL A 15 -1.42 12.28 15.91
CA VAL A 15 -1.68 11.59 14.64
C VAL A 15 -2.43 12.51 13.69
N GLY A 16 -1.85 12.80 12.53
CA GLY A 16 -2.47 13.53 11.42
C GLY A 16 -2.80 12.61 10.23
N TYR A 17 -3.74 13.07 9.40
CA TYR A 17 -4.15 12.37 8.18
C TYR A 17 -4.01 13.29 6.97
N VAL A 18 -3.41 12.80 5.89
CA VAL A 18 -3.26 13.56 4.64
C VAL A 18 -3.69 12.72 3.44
N HIS A 19 -4.11 13.39 2.36
CA HIS A 19 -4.34 12.71 1.09
C HIS A 19 -3.02 12.17 0.54
N PRO A 20 -3.00 10.98 -0.07
CA PRO A 20 -1.81 10.51 -0.76
C PRO A 20 -1.38 11.52 -1.82
N ALA A 21 -0.08 11.74 -1.97
CA ALA A 21 0.45 12.84 -2.79
C ALA A 21 0.03 12.81 -4.29
N HIS A 22 -0.45 11.68 -4.79
CA HIS A 22 -0.98 11.54 -6.16
C HIS A 22 -2.49 11.85 -6.28
N VAL A 23 -3.17 12.18 -5.18
CA VAL A 23 -4.60 12.46 -5.13
C VAL A 23 -4.81 13.96 -5.11
N ASN A 24 -5.45 14.49 -6.15
CA ASN A 24 -5.95 15.86 -6.13
C ASN A 24 -7.35 15.85 -5.52
N ALA A 25 -7.44 16.11 -4.21
CA ALA A 25 -8.71 16.22 -3.49
C ALA A 25 -9.08 17.68 -3.29
N ASP A 26 -10.36 17.98 -3.50
CA ASP A 26 -10.98 19.30 -3.34
C ASP A 26 -11.58 19.53 -1.94
N HIS A 27 -11.25 18.64 -1.00
CA HIS A 27 -11.81 18.62 0.35
C HIS A 27 -10.77 18.24 1.40
N ASP A 28 -11.01 18.64 2.63
CA ASP A 28 -10.16 18.32 3.76
C ASP A 28 -10.10 16.80 4.02
N PRO A 29 -8.94 16.26 4.41
CA PRO A 29 -8.80 14.85 4.78
C PRO A 29 -9.57 14.58 6.08
N ALA A 30 -10.76 13.99 5.95
CA ALA A 30 -11.53 13.49 7.07
C ALA A 30 -11.49 11.95 7.06
N PRO A 31 -10.84 11.30 8.04
CA PRO A 31 -10.84 9.85 8.13
C PRO A 31 -12.25 9.35 8.38
N VAL A 32 -12.65 8.35 7.61
CA VAL A 32 -13.89 7.62 7.79
C VAL A 32 -13.53 6.16 7.97
N GLU A 33 -14.27 5.45 8.82
CA GLU A 33 -14.03 4.03 9.01
C GLU A 33 -14.26 3.30 7.69
N ALA A 34 -13.27 2.51 7.29
CA ALA A 34 -13.37 1.74 6.06
C ALA A 34 -14.47 0.68 6.22
N PRO A 35 -15.38 0.51 5.23
CA PRO A 35 -16.36 -0.56 5.27
C PRO A 35 -15.71 -1.93 5.44
N ASP A 36 -16.43 -2.87 6.05
CA ASP A 36 -15.98 -4.25 6.15
C ASP A 36 -15.59 -4.81 4.77
N GLY A 37 -14.39 -5.40 4.69
CA GLY A 37 -13.87 -5.94 3.44
C GLY A 37 -13.32 -4.89 2.46
N TRP A 38 -13.35 -3.59 2.76
CA TRP A 38 -12.68 -2.58 1.93
C TRP A 38 -11.15 -2.76 2.00
N ARG A 39 -10.51 -2.79 0.83
CA ARG A 39 -9.06 -3.04 0.71
C ARG A 39 -8.33 -1.98 -0.12
N GLY A 40 -9.04 -0.92 -0.52
CA GLY A 40 -8.46 0.17 -1.30
C GLY A 40 -7.78 -0.31 -2.59
N GLN A 41 -6.56 0.16 -2.81
CA GLN A 41 -5.72 -0.20 -3.95
C GLN A 41 -4.67 -1.23 -3.54
N CYS A 42 -4.02 -1.83 -4.52
CA CYS A 42 -2.82 -2.63 -4.28
C CYS A 42 -1.71 -1.76 -3.67
N ASP A 43 -1.27 -2.05 -2.46
CA ASP A 43 -0.22 -1.31 -1.75
C ASP A 43 1.15 -1.39 -2.46
N PHE A 44 1.30 -2.35 -3.37
CA PHE A 44 2.53 -2.54 -4.12
C PHE A 44 2.59 -1.76 -5.42
N CYS A 45 1.46 -1.56 -6.11
CA CYS A 45 1.47 -1.01 -7.46
C CYS A 45 0.33 -0.06 -7.78
N LEU A 46 -0.46 0.34 -6.78
CA LEU A 46 -1.56 1.30 -6.88
C LEU A 46 -2.67 0.90 -7.86
N ALA A 47 -2.75 -0.38 -8.22
CA ALA A 47 -3.83 -0.89 -9.06
C ALA A 47 -5.12 -0.97 -8.26
N ASP A 48 -6.21 -0.47 -8.83
CA ASP A 48 -7.56 -0.69 -8.33
C ASP A 48 -7.88 -2.19 -8.46
N ASN A 49 -8.48 -2.81 -7.43
CA ASN A 49 -8.77 -4.25 -7.30
C ASN A 49 -7.63 -5.14 -6.74
N PRO A 50 -7.27 -4.99 -5.46
CA PRO A 50 -6.54 -6.01 -4.73
C PRO A 50 -7.39 -7.28 -4.56
N VAL A 51 -6.76 -8.46 -4.68
CA VAL A 51 -7.40 -9.79 -4.60
C VAL A 51 -6.75 -10.68 -3.55
N ALA A 52 -5.79 -10.15 -2.81
CA ALA A 52 -5.05 -10.85 -1.79
C ALA A 52 -4.61 -9.88 -0.69
N VAL A 53 -4.35 -10.43 0.49
CA VAL A 53 -3.89 -9.70 1.67
C VAL A 53 -2.67 -10.43 2.23
N LEU A 54 -1.60 -9.69 2.47
CA LEU A 54 -0.37 -10.13 3.09
C LEU A 54 -0.34 -9.66 4.55
N PRO A 55 -0.50 -10.56 5.53
CA PRO A 55 -0.43 -10.19 6.93
C PRO A 55 0.95 -9.64 7.30
N ALA A 56 0.99 -8.48 7.94
CA ALA A 56 2.21 -7.85 8.42
C ALA A 56 1.99 -7.16 9.77
N ASN A 57 3.01 -7.18 10.63
CA ASN A 57 3.03 -6.37 11.84
C ASN A 57 3.22 -4.89 11.48
N ASP A 58 2.87 -3.99 12.40
CA ASP A 58 3.19 -2.57 12.26
C ASP A 58 4.70 -2.34 12.25
N PHE A 59 5.19 -1.51 11.33
CA PHE A 59 6.61 -1.16 11.26
C PHE A 59 6.83 0.29 10.81
N ARG A 60 7.99 0.84 11.16
CA ARG A 60 8.41 2.17 10.74
C ARG A 60 8.93 2.12 9.31
N VAL A 61 8.48 3.03 8.44
CA VAL A 61 8.96 3.08 7.05
C VAL A 61 10.43 3.52 7.02
N PRO A 62 11.34 2.73 6.41
CA PRO A 62 12.73 3.14 6.26
C PRO A 62 12.84 4.47 5.50
N HIS A 63 13.73 5.34 5.95
CA HIS A 63 13.96 6.67 5.35
C HIS A 63 12.77 7.65 5.42
N ALA A 64 11.69 7.32 6.15
CA ALA A 64 10.57 8.22 6.40
C ALA A 64 10.18 8.18 7.90
N SER A 65 10.89 8.98 8.71
CA SER A 65 10.78 8.98 10.18
C SER A 65 9.41 9.37 10.75
N THR A 66 8.51 9.90 9.93
CA THR A 66 7.14 10.25 10.35
C THR A 66 6.09 9.28 9.82
N HIS A 67 6.50 8.29 9.02
CA HIS A 67 5.60 7.35 8.35
C HIS A 67 5.67 5.97 8.99
N HIS A 68 4.49 5.38 9.19
CA HIS A 68 4.30 4.05 9.74
C HIS A 68 3.47 3.22 8.77
N SER A 69 3.91 2.00 8.50
CA SER A 69 3.08 0.96 7.89
C SER A 69 2.23 0.33 8.99
N ARG A 70 0.92 0.24 8.77
CA ARG A 70 -0.02 -0.33 9.73
C ARG A 70 -0.70 -1.57 9.16
N GLY A 71 -0.52 -2.70 9.83
CA GLY A 71 -1.19 -3.96 9.54
C GLY A 71 -0.93 -4.52 8.13
N ASP A 72 -1.92 -5.28 7.68
CA ASP A 72 -1.87 -6.09 6.46
C ASP A 72 -1.78 -5.24 5.18
N TRP A 73 -1.08 -5.78 4.17
CA TRP A 73 -0.94 -5.18 2.84
C TRP A 73 -1.82 -5.85 1.78
N ALA A 74 -2.57 -5.08 1.02
CA ALA A 74 -3.39 -5.51 -0.09
C ALA A 74 -2.57 -5.69 -1.38
N ALA A 75 -2.78 -6.79 -2.10
CA ALA A 75 -2.07 -7.11 -3.35
C ALA A 75 -3.04 -7.44 -4.49
N CYS A 76 -2.85 -6.83 -5.66
CA CYS A 76 -3.52 -7.26 -6.89
C CYS A 76 -2.96 -8.60 -7.38
N GLY A 77 -3.67 -9.26 -8.31
CA GLY A 77 -3.34 -10.63 -8.74
C GLY A 77 -1.90 -10.80 -9.22
N MET A 78 -1.36 -9.82 -9.95
CA MET A 78 0.03 -9.86 -10.41
C MET A 78 1.04 -9.69 -9.26
N CYS A 79 0.78 -8.79 -8.32
CA CYS A 79 1.68 -8.60 -7.18
C CYS A 79 1.64 -9.82 -6.24
N ALA A 80 0.45 -10.39 -6.03
CA ALA A 80 0.27 -11.63 -5.29
C ALA A 80 1.11 -12.78 -5.88
N ILE A 81 1.07 -12.99 -7.20
CA ILE A 81 1.89 -14.02 -7.87
C ILE A 81 3.39 -13.77 -7.64
N LEU A 82 3.85 -12.51 -7.70
CA LEU A 82 5.26 -12.19 -7.48
C LEU A 82 5.69 -12.44 -6.03
N ILE A 83 4.81 -12.22 -5.06
CA ILE A 83 5.05 -12.52 -3.64
C ILE A 83 5.12 -14.04 -3.44
N GLU A 84 4.10 -14.78 -3.90
CA GLU A 84 4.02 -16.25 -3.77
C GLU A 84 5.21 -16.96 -4.42
N THR A 85 5.72 -16.43 -5.54
CA THR A 85 6.88 -16.99 -6.25
C THR A 85 8.23 -16.44 -5.78
N GLY A 86 8.25 -15.62 -4.73
CA GLY A 86 9.48 -15.05 -4.14
C GLY A 86 10.22 -14.08 -5.06
N ARG A 87 9.56 -13.51 -6.09
CA ARG A 87 10.17 -12.65 -7.12
C ARG A 87 10.18 -11.17 -6.71
N TRP A 88 10.69 -10.89 -5.51
CA TRP A 88 10.70 -9.55 -4.90
C TRP A 88 11.38 -8.47 -5.74
N GLU A 89 12.50 -8.77 -6.41
CA GLU A 89 13.14 -7.80 -7.31
C GLU A 89 12.23 -7.38 -8.49
N ARG A 90 11.42 -8.31 -9.00
CA ARG A 90 10.45 -8.00 -10.05
C ARG A 90 9.27 -7.21 -9.50
N LEU A 91 8.89 -7.46 -8.26
CA LEU A 91 7.87 -6.70 -7.55
C LEU A 91 8.31 -5.25 -7.33
N VAL A 92 9.55 -5.00 -6.89
CA VAL A 92 10.14 -3.65 -6.78
C VAL A 92 10.10 -2.94 -8.13
N LYS A 93 10.60 -3.58 -9.20
CA LYS A 93 10.60 -2.98 -10.55
C LYS A 93 9.18 -2.62 -11.02
N ARG A 94 8.19 -3.47 -10.73
CA ARG A 94 6.79 -3.23 -11.06
C ARG A 94 6.23 -2.05 -10.26
N ALA A 95 6.46 -2.03 -8.96
CA ALA A 95 6.02 -0.99 -8.04
C ALA A 95 6.55 0.37 -8.47
N VAL A 96 7.87 0.49 -8.61
CA VAL A 96 8.55 1.73 -9.03
C VAL A 96 8.01 2.26 -10.35
N ARG A 97 7.83 1.39 -11.36
CA ARG A 97 7.26 1.79 -12.65
C ARG A 97 5.84 2.32 -12.50
N LYS A 98 4.98 1.62 -11.75
CA LYS A 98 3.59 2.05 -11.56
C LYS A 98 3.46 3.33 -10.76
N THR A 99 4.26 3.50 -9.71
CA THR A 99 4.33 4.76 -8.97
C THR A 99 4.81 5.90 -9.88
N ALA A 100 5.86 5.68 -10.68
CA ALA A 100 6.36 6.68 -11.62
C ALA A 100 5.29 7.09 -12.65
N ASP A 101 4.57 6.11 -13.21
CA ASP A 101 3.46 6.34 -14.14
C ASP A 101 2.34 7.18 -13.49
N VAL A 102 1.91 6.82 -12.28
CA VAL A 102 0.83 7.51 -11.53
C VAL A 102 1.22 8.95 -11.22
N HIS A 103 2.45 9.18 -10.76
CA HIS A 103 2.95 10.51 -10.43
C HIS A 103 3.42 11.31 -11.65
N ARG A 104 3.42 10.72 -12.86
CA ARG A 104 3.91 11.33 -14.11
C ARG A 104 5.35 11.84 -14.01
N VAL A 105 6.21 11.04 -13.38
CA VAL A 105 7.64 11.33 -13.21
C VAL A 105 8.49 10.22 -13.81
N PRO A 106 9.73 10.49 -14.25
CA PRO A 106 10.63 9.43 -14.68
C PRO A 106 11.05 8.56 -13.49
N VAL A 107 11.22 7.27 -13.74
CA VAL A 107 11.86 6.36 -12.78
C VAL A 107 13.26 6.89 -12.47
N ASN A 108 13.59 6.96 -11.18
CA ASN A 108 14.91 7.36 -10.72
C ASN A 108 15.45 6.40 -9.64
N VAL A 109 16.75 6.52 -9.33
CA VAL A 109 17.45 5.64 -8.39
C VAL A 109 16.85 5.73 -6.98
N ALA A 110 16.45 6.92 -6.53
CA ALA A 110 15.86 7.10 -5.20
C ALA A 110 14.57 6.30 -5.04
N MET A 111 13.69 6.28 -6.06
CA MET A 111 12.47 5.46 -6.02
C MET A 111 12.79 3.97 -5.86
N VAL A 112 13.82 3.48 -6.54
CA VAL A 112 14.26 2.08 -6.43
C VAL A 112 14.78 1.79 -5.03
N VAL A 113 15.66 2.63 -4.50
CA VAL A 113 16.23 2.45 -3.15
C VAL A 113 15.15 2.48 -2.08
N ILE A 114 14.25 3.47 -2.11
CA ILE A 114 13.15 3.60 -1.14
C ILE A 114 12.22 2.40 -1.22
N THR A 115 11.82 1.99 -2.42
CA THR A 115 10.90 0.84 -2.59
C THR A 115 11.55 -0.47 -2.15
N THR A 116 12.84 -0.67 -2.44
CA THR A 116 13.59 -1.84 -1.96
C THR A 116 13.64 -1.88 -0.44
N GLY A 117 14.04 -0.79 0.22
CA GLY A 117 14.11 -0.73 1.68
C GLY A 117 12.75 -0.95 2.34
N LEU A 118 11.67 -0.37 1.78
CA LEU A 118 10.31 -0.59 2.25
C LEU A 118 9.91 -2.07 2.15
N TYR A 119 10.24 -2.76 1.05
CA TYR A 119 9.90 -4.17 0.89
C TYR A 119 10.78 -5.10 1.72
N GLU A 120 12.02 -4.72 2.00
CA GLU A 120 12.86 -5.43 2.98
C GLU A 120 12.26 -5.36 4.38
N ALA A 121 11.90 -4.16 4.83
CA ALA A 121 11.21 -3.97 6.11
C ALA A 121 9.87 -4.71 6.16
N LEU A 122 9.06 -4.67 5.09
CA LEU A 122 7.83 -5.46 5.00
C LEU A 122 8.12 -6.94 5.19
N ARG A 123 9.11 -7.50 4.48
CA ARG A 123 9.45 -8.93 4.55
C ARG A 123 9.88 -9.37 5.94
N GLU A 124 10.59 -8.53 6.68
CA GLU A 124 10.96 -8.79 8.08
C GLU A 124 9.75 -8.81 9.02
N ASN A 125 8.65 -8.15 8.62
CA ASN A 125 7.44 -7.99 9.42
C ASN A 125 6.25 -8.84 8.94
N ILE A 126 6.41 -9.67 7.89
CA ILE A 126 5.37 -10.61 7.46
C ILE A 126 5.09 -11.59 8.60
N CYS A 127 3.85 -11.60 9.09
CA CYS A 127 3.42 -12.41 10.23
C CYS A 127 2.52 -13.59 9.85
N GLY A 128 2.27 -13.80 8.56
CA GLY A 128 1.47 -14.91 8.06
C GLY A 128 1.58 -15.09 6.54
N PRO A 129 1.03 -16.20 5.99
CA PRO A 129 1.03 -16.42 4.56
C PRO A 129 0.13 -15.42 3.83
N LEU A 130 0.42 -15.16 2.56
CA LEU A 130 -0.48 -14.41 1.68
C LEU A 130 -1.84 -15.14 1.60
N ARG A 131 -2.93 -14.41 1.83
CA ARG A 131 -4.30 -14.93 1.79
C ARG A 131 -5.02 -14.36 0.58
N ARG A 132 -5.64 -15.22 -0.23
CA ARG A 132 -6.55 -14.76 -1.29
C ARG A 132 -7.83 -14.25 -0.66
N LEU A 133 -8.34 -13.15 -1.20
CA LEU A 133 -9.66 -12.65 -0.85
C LEU A 133 -10.68 -13.52 -1.61
N ASP A 134 -11.61 -14.14 -0.89
CA ASP A 134 -12.67 -14.90 -1.53
C ASP A 134 -13.54 -13.96 -2.38
N GLU A 135 -13.86 -14.35 -3.62
CA GLU A 135 -14.95 -13.73 -4.38
C GLU A 135 -16.29 -14.11 -3.71
N LYS A 136 -16.71 -13.35 -2.69
CA LYS A 136 -18.08 -13.19 -2.15
C LYS A 136 -18.01 -12.27 -0.91
N ALA A 137 -18.78 -11.19 -0.77
CA ALA A 137 -20.19 -11.06 -1.07
C ALA A 137 -20.51 -9.77 -1.85
N GLY A 138 -20.85 -9.95 -3.13
CA GLY A 138 -21.57 -9.00 -3.96
C GLY A 138 -22.77 -9.74 -4.56
N THR A 139 -23.67 -10.21 -3.71
CA THR A 139 -25.01 -10.65 -4.08
C THR A 139 -25.85 -10.52 -2.83
N ASP A 140 -26.75 -9.54 -2.86
CA ASP A 140 -27.97 -9.33 -2.05
C ASP A 140 -28.20 -7.81 -2.03
N GLY A 141 -29.20 -7.20 -2.64
CA GLY A 141 -30.31 -7.59 -3.51
C GLY A 141 -30.95 -6.30 -4.03
#